data_AF-A0A2P8A873-F1
#
_entry.id   AF-A0A2P8A873-F1
#
_cell.length_a   1.000
_cell.length_b   1.000
_cell.length_c   1.000
_cell.angle_alpha   90.00
_cell.angle_beta   90.00
_cell.angle_gamma   90.00
#
_symmetry.space_group_name_H-M   'P 1'
#
loop_
_entity.id
_entity.type
_entity.pdbx_description
1 polymer ?
#
loop_
_entity_poly.entity_id
_entity_poly.type
_entity_poly.pdbx_seq_one_letter_code
_entity_poly.pdbx_strand_id
1 'polypeptide(L)'
;MLRDLVEAALNQVLLSGAIPNAQVNSTLAFWRDRWTSDILPKNLPPIGGPSGISPLAPAARFAESLGSNNYRDNLLPVAASINAVKGRIFNRRAPTAVDRFEDLVDSAATLAVFNYLNDPELGREQFLNTRQRVRTQTRLIESNMPDAGRLLAFFDKFWEDYLTTIENEAETWLIEQIGYARELFEEIRDPNGNRPDSYRFVMDTLDDMQRQIDEGAARFPRGQ
;
A
#
# COMPACT_ATOMS: atom_id res chain seq x y z
N MET A 1 -1.71 -7.23 2.20
CA MET A 1 -3.06 -6.99 1.69
C MET A 1 -3.99 -8.21 1.67
N LEU A 2 -3.83 -9.20 0.75
CA LEU A 2 -4.84 -10.27 0.58
C LEU A 2 -5.07 -11.09 1.87
N ARG A 3 -3.98 -11.43 2.56
CA ARG A 3 -4.03 -12.05 3.88
C ARG A 3 -4.82 -11.19 4.87
N ASP A 4 -4.49 -9.90 4.96
CA ASP A 4 -5.14 -8.97 5.90
C ASP A 4 -6.63 -8.79 5.59
N LEU A 5 -7.01 -8.80 4.30
CA LEU A 5 -8.42 -8.77 3.88
C LEU A 5 -9.18 -9.99 4.38
N VAL A 6 -8.62 -11.19 4.20
CA VAL A 6 -9.24 -12.43 4.64
C VAL A 6 -9.33 -12.47 6.16
N GLU A 7 -8.25 -12.11 6.87
CA GLU A 7 -8.25 -12.03 8.34
C GLU A 7 -9.30 -11.03 8.84
N ALA A 8 -9.38 -9.83 8.24
CA ALA A 8 -10.37 -8.83 8.60
C ALA A 8 -11.81 -9.28 8.33
N ALA A 9 -12.04 -9.98 7.20
CA ALA A 9 -13.35 -10.50 6.86
C ALA A 9 -13.78 -11.66 7.74
N LEU A 10 -12.85 -12.51 8.17
CA LEU A 10 -13.13 -13.61 9.08
C LEU A 10 -13.44 -13.11 10.50
N ASN A 11 -12.70 -12.10 10.96
CA ASN A 11 -12.85 -11.56 12.30
C ASN A 11 -13.90 -10.44 12.41
N GLN A 12 -14.35 -9.89 11.28
CA GLN A 12 -15.22 -8.71 11.20
C GLN A 12 -14.61 -7.49 11.91
N VAL A 13 -13.28 -7.37 11.84
CA VAL A 13 -12.48 -6.30 12.45
C VAL A 13 -11.45 -5.85 11.42
N LEU A 14 -11.39 -4.55 11.14
CA LEU A 14 -10.42 -3.95 10.22
C LEU A 14 -9.02 -3.86 10.87
N LEU A 15 -7.99 -3.46 10.11
CA LEU A 15 -6.62 -3.40 10.63
C LEU A 15 -6.48 -2.40 11.78
N SER A 16 -7.22 -1.29 11.72
CA SER A 16 -7.27 -0.31 12.81
C SER A 16 -7.95 -0.81 14.09
N GLY A 17 -8.58 -1.99 14.07
CA GLY A 17 -9.46 -2.46 15.13
C GLY A 17 -10.92 -1.99 14.99
N ALA A 18 -11.23 -1.17 13.99
CA ALA A 18 -12.60 -0.73 13.73
C ALA A 18 -13.50 -1.89 13.29
N ILE A 19 -14.76 -1.87 13.72
CA ILE A 19 -15.79 -2.80 13.25
C ILE A 19 -16.49 -2.16 12.04
N PRO A 20 -16.45 -2.78 10.85
CA PRO A 20 -17.09 -2.22 9.68
C PRO A 20 -18.61 -2.38 9.77
N ASN A 21 -19.33 -1.28 9.53
CA ASN A 21 -20.81 -1.32 9.40
C ASN A 21 -21.27 -2.22 8.23
N ALA A 22 -20.40 -2.42 7.25
CA ALA A 22 -20.58 -3.35 6.15
C ALA A 22 -19.97 -4.72 6.49
N GLN A 23 -20.68 -5.52 7.29
CA GLN A 23 -20.28 -6.91 7.50
C GLN A 23 -20.47 -7.71 6.21
N VAL A 24 -19.45 -8.47 5.82
CA VAL A 24 -19.57 -9.41 4.70
C VAL A 24 -20.56 -10.49 5.11
N ASN A 25 -21.54 -10.79 4.25
CA ASN A 25 -22.40 -11.97 4.39
C ASN A 25 -21.65 -13.25 3.95
N SER A 26 -20.36 -13.33 4.28
CA SER A 26 -19.51 -14.47 3.95
C SER A 26 -19.37 -15.36 5.17
N THR A 27 -19.60 -16.65 4.98
CA THR A 27 -19.35 -17.65 6.01
C THR A 27 -17.85 -18.00 6.06
N LEU A 28 -17.40 -18.59 7.17
CA LEU A 28 -16.07 -19.21 7.24
C LEU A 28 -15.87 -20.22 6.08
N ALA A 29 -16.93 -20.92 5.67
CA ALA A 29 -16.89 -21.85 4.55
C ALA A 29 -16.62 -21.16 3.20
N PHE A 30 -17.14 -19.93 2.97
CA PHE A 30 -16.78 -19.17 1.77
C PHE A 30 -15.26 -18.95 1.69
N TRP A 31 -14.66 -18.41 2.75
CA TRP A 31 -13.23 -18.09 2.78
C TRP A 31 -12.33 -19.32 2.74
N ARG A 32 -12.75 -20.42 3.38
CA ARG A 32 -11.97 -21.66 3.44
C ARG A 32 -12.10 -22.51 2.17
N ASP A 33 -13.33 -22.70 1.68
CA ASP A 33 -13.64 -23.74 0.69
C ASP A 33 -13.86 -23.18 -0.73
N ARG A 34 -14.22 -21.89 -0.85
CA ARG A 34 -14.65 -21.30 -2.12
C ARG A 34 -13.75 -20.20 -2.62
N TRP A 35 -13.13 -19.43 -1.73
CA TRP A 35 -12.29 -18.30 -2.08
C TRP A 35 -11.15 -18.67 -3.04
N THR A 36 -10.51 -19.82 -2.82
CA THR A 36 -9.36 -20.29 -3.62
C THR A 36 -9.72 -21.34 -4.66
N SER A 37 -10.97 -21.78 -4.72
CA SER A 37 -11.43 -22.87 -5.59
C SER A 37 -11.88 -22.35 -6.96
N ASP A 38 -11.66 -23.12 -8.03
CA ASP A 38 -12.09 -22.79 -9.40
C ASP A 38 -13.59 -22.98 -9.59
N ILE A 39 -14.38 -22.04 -9.08
CA ILE A 39 -15.85 -22.15 -9.00
C ILE A 39 -16.61 -21.07 -9.78
N LEU A 40 -15.93 -20.03 -10.25
CA LEU A 40 -16.57 -18.98 -11.03
C LEU A 40 -16.86 -19.45 -12.48
N PRO A 41 -17.84 -18.85 -13.16
CA PRO A 41 -18.15 -19.18 -14.54
C PRO A 41 -16.99 -18.94 -15.51
N LYS A 42 -16.81 -19.85 -16.48
CA LYS A 42 -15.74 -19.76 -17.49
C LYS A 42 -15.89 -18.62 -18.48
N ASN A 43 -17.09 -18.06 -18.60
CA ASN A 43 -17.41 -16.97 -19.53
C ASN A 43 -17.18 -15.57 -18.92
N LEU A 44 -16.64 -15.47 -17.70
CA LEU A 44 -16.28 -14.18 -17.14
C LEU A 44 -15.19 -13.50 -17.97
N PRO A 45 -15.25 -12.17 -18.13
CA PRO A 45 -14.27 -11.44 -18.91
C PRO A 45 -12.87 -11.60 -18.29
N PRO A 46 -11.81 -11.64 -19.11
CA PRO A 46 -10.45 -11.63 -18.61
C PRO A 46 -10.14 -10.32 -17.87
N ILE A 47 -9.19 -10.39 -16.95
CA ILE A 47 -8.77 -9.24 -16.13
C ILE A 47 -7.74 -8.43 -16.92
N GLY A 48 -7.86 -7.10 -16.90
CA GLY A 48 -6.90 -6.19 -17.53
C GLY A 48 -7.08 -5.97 -19.04
N GLY A 49 -7.96 -6.72 -19.71
CA GLY A 49 -8.24 -6.56 -21.14
C GLY A 49 -8.37 -7.88 -21.89
N PRO A 50 -8.55 -7.87 -23.23
CA PRO A 50 -8.78 -9.07 -24.03
C PRO A 50 -7.67 -10.12 -23.95
N SER A 51 -6.42 -9.69 -23.76
CA SER A 51 -5.25 -10.57 -23.64
C SER A 51 -4.99 -11.06 -22.22
N GLY A 52 -5.91 -10.79 -21.29
CA GLY A 52 -5.72 -11.11 -19.88
C GLY A 52 -5.98 -12.56 -19.54
N ILE A 53 -5.61 -12.91 -18.31
CA ILE A 53 -6.04 -14.19 -17.74
C ILE A 53 -7.48 -14.07 -17.25
N SER A 54 -8.21 -15.19 -17.29
CA SER A 54 -9.57 -15.29 -16.76
C SER A 54 -9.62 -16.39 -15.68
N PRO A 55 -9.08 -16.11 -14.46
CA PRO A 55 -9.09 -17.08 -13.39
C PRO A 55 -10.52 -17.43 -12.97
N LEU A 56 -10.73 -18.70 -12.59
CA LEU A 56 -12.02 -19.18 -12.07
C LEU A 56 -12.08 -19.12 -10.55
N ALA A 57 -10.93 -18.99 -9.87
CA ALA A 57 -10.88 -18.76 -8.44
C ALA A 57 -11.11 -17.27 -8.08
N PRO A 58 -12.02 -16.96 -7.14
CA PRO A 58 -12.23 -15.60 -6.63
C PRO A 58 -10.96 -14.91 -6.14
N ALA A 59 -10.14 -15.62 -5.34
CA ALA A 59 -8.87 -15.13 -4.83
C ALA A 59 -7.89 -14.78 -5.95
N ALA A 60 -7.82 -15.62 -6.99
CA ALA A 60 -6.96 -15.39 -8.13
C ALA A 60 -7.42 -14.17 -8.94
N ARG A 61 -8.74 -13.98 -9.11
CA ARG A 61 -9.28 -12.76 -9.74
C ARG A 61 -8.96 -11.51 -8.95
N PHE A 62 -9.14 -11.56 -7.63
CA PHE A 62 -8.83 -10.45 -6.74
C PHE A 62 -7.34 -10.11 -6.80
N ALA A 63 -6.46 -11.10 -6.68
CA ALA A 63 -5.01 -10.93 -6.75
C ALA A 63 -4.56 -10.35 -8.10
N GLU A 64 -5.07 -10.90 -9.21
CA GLU A 64 -4.75 -10.42 -10.56
C GLU A 64 -5.17 -8.95 -10.76
N SER A 65 -6.29 -8.53 -10.13
CA SER A 65 -6.76 -7.15 -10.22
C SER A 65 -5.91 -6.13 -9.47
N LEU A 66 -5.08 -6.57 -8.51
CA LEU A 66 -4.08 -5.74 -7.83
C LEU A 66 -2.84 -5.50 -8.70
N GLY A 67 -2.63 -6.32 -9.73
CA GLY A 67 -1.47 -6.29 -10.60
C GLY A 67 -0.85 -7.68 -10.76
N SER A 68 -0.26 -7.94 -11.93
CA SER A 68 0.37 -9.22 -12.23
C SER A 68 1.53 -9.06 -13.20
N ASN A 69 2.31 -10.14 -13.39
CA ASN A 69 3.37 -10.19 -14.40
C ASN A 69 2.85 -9.95 -15.83
N ASN A 70 1.56 -10.21 -16.08
CA ASN A 70 0.91 -10.04 -17.39
C ASN A 70 0.29 -8.65 -17.55
N TYR A 71 0.18 -7.87 -16.47
CA TYR A 71 -0.34 -6.50 -16.42
C TYR A 71 0.55 -5.60 -15.54
N ARG A 72 1.77 -5.36 -16.04
CA ARG A 72 2.80 -4.55 -15.35
C ARG A 72 2.47 -3.05 -15.35
N ASP A 73 1.58 -2.60 -16.22
CA ASP A 73 1.25 -1.17 -16.41
C ASP A 73 0.54 -0.52 -15.21
N ASN A 74 0.20 -1.30 -14.18
CA ASN A 74 -0.58 -0.81 -13.03
C ASN A 74 0.27 -0.25 -11.90
N LEU A 75 1.57 -0.51 -11.95
CA LEU A 75 2.60 0.09 -11.11
C LEU A 75 3.84 0.19 -11.99
N LEU A 76 3.99 1.29 -12.74
CA LEU A 76 5.15 1.49 -13.62
C LEU A 76 6.47 1.12 -12.93
N PRO A 77 7.44 0.61 -13.69
CA PRO A 77 8.80 0.40 -13.21
C PRO A 77 9.48 1.75 -13.02
N VAL A 78 9.16 2.45 -11.93
CA VAL A 78 10.13 3.35 -11.31
C VAL A 78 11.31 2.50 -10.85
N ALA A 79 12.49 3.12 -10.71
CA ALA A 79 13.75 2.46 -10.38
C ALA A 79 13.57 1.33 -9.35
N ALA A 80 14.29 0.21 -9.51
CA ALA A 80 14.14 -0.98 -8.67
C ALA A 80 14.14 -0.68 -7.16
N SER A 81 14.86 0.37 -6.74
CA SER A 81 14.84 0.94 -5.39
C SER A 81 13.44 1.38 -4.92
N ILE A 82 12.73 2.19 -5.70
CA ILE A 82 11.38 2.67 -5.38
C ILE A 82 10.40 1.49 -5.34
N ASN A 83 10.53 0.51 -6.23
CA ASN A 83 9.67 -0.68 -6.21
C ASN A 83 9.92 -1.57 -4.99
N ALA A 84 11.17 -1.70 -4.54
CA ALA A 84 11.49 -2.39 -3.30
C ALA A 84 10.87 -1.67 -2.09
N VAL A 85 11.01 -0.35 -2.01
CA VAL A 85 10.44 0.47 -0.92
C VAL A 85 8.91 0.43 -0.94
N LYS A 86 8.27 0.55 -2.11
CA LYS A 86 6.82 0.29 -2.28
C LYS A 86 6.42 -1.05 -1.69
N GLY A 87 7.12 -2.12 -2.07
CA GLY A 87 6.86 -3.46 -1.57
C GLY A 87 6.96 -3.55 -0.05
N ARG A 88 7.91 -2.84 0.58
CA ARG A 88 8.05 -2.78 2.04
C ARG A 88 6.89 -2.03 2.69
N ILE A 89 6.56 -0.83 2.19
CA ILE A 89 5.44 0.00 2.65
C ILE A 89 4.12 -0.79 2.62
N PHE A 90 3.79 -1.42 1.48
CA PHE A 90 2.54 -2.20 1.37
C PHE A 90 2.54 -3.49 2.21
N ASN A 91 3.71 -4.03 2.55
CA ASN A 91 3.83 -5.18 3.45
C ASN A 91 3.92 -4.79 4.93
N ARG A 92 3.78 -3.50 5.28
CA ARG A 92 3.93 -3.00 6.65
C ARG A 92 5.26 -3.43 7.27
N ARG A 93 6.31 -3.41 6.44
CA ARG A 93 7.69 -3.68 6.88
C ARG A 93 8.43 -2.36 6.87
N ALA A 94 9.21 -2.13 7.93
CA ALA A 94 10.16 -1.03 7.95
C ALA A 94 11.01 -1.07 6.67
N PRO A 95 11.25 0.09 6.03
CA PRO A 95 12.07 0.16 4.84
C PRO A 95 13.50 -0.42 4.95
N THR A 96 14.08 -0.79 6.09
CA THR A 96 15.51 -1.23 6.17
C THR A 96 15.90 -2.25 7.25
N ALA A 97 17.15 -2.74 7.11
CA ALA A 97 18.04 -3.27 8.16
C ALA A 97 18.98 -2.14 8.68
N VAL A 98 19.59 -2.33 9.84
CA VAL A 98 20.00 -1.28 10.80
C VAL A 98 21.37 -0.61 10.49
N ASP A 99 21.47 0.13 9.38
CA ASP A 99 22.70 0.81 8.95
C ASP A 99 22.49 2.34 8.81
N ARG A 100 23.17 3.14 9.64
CA ARG A 100 22.87 4.57 9.92
C ARG A 100 22.86 5.59 8.76
N PHE A 101 23.35 5.24 7.56
CA PHE A 101 23.25 6.12 6.37
C PHE A 101 22.11 5.70 5.43
N GLU A 102 21.72 4.43 5.48
CA GLU A 102 20.61 3.90 4.69
C GLU A 102 19.28 4.52 5.17
N ASP A 103 19.15 4.79 6.47
CA ASP A 103 17.93 5.37 7.06
C ASP A 103 17.50 6.72 6.44
N LEU A 104 18.45 7.59 6.10
CA LEU A 104 18.16 8.86 5.41
C LEU A 104 17.73 8.65 3.95
N VAL A 105 18.41 7.74 3.26
CA VAL A 105 18.11 7.38 1.88
C VAL A 105 16.73 6.72 1.80
N ASP A 106 16.40 5.87 2.75
CA ASP A 106 15.11 5.17 2.81
C ASP A 106 13.97 6.08 3.26
N SER A 107 14.24 7.07 4.10
CA SER A 107 13.26 8.12 4.43
C SER A 107 12.91 8.95 3.20
N ALA A 108 13.93 9.42 2.46
CA ALA A 108 13.73 10.13 1.20
C ALA A 108 13.04 9.24 0.14
N ALA A 109 13.41 7.97 0.05
CA ALA A 109 12.79 7.03 -0.88
C ALA A 109 11.32 6.74 -0.53
N THR A 110 10.97 6.68 0.76
CA THR A 110 9.60 6.52 1.22
C THR A 110 8.74 7.72 0.83
N LEU A 111 9.22 8.95 1.05
CA LEU A 111 8.53 10.16 0.56
C LEU A 111 8.42 10.18 -0.97
N ALA A 112 9.48 9.78 -1.68
CA ALA A 112 9.45 9.68 -3.13
C ALA A 112 8.39 8.69 -3.64
N VAL A 113 8.12 7.60 -2.91
CA VAL A 113 7.04 6.66 -3.25
C VAL A 113 5.68 7.34 -3.16
N PHE A 114 5.39 8.06 -2.08
CA PHE A 114 4.11 8.76 -1.94
C PHE A 114 3.97 9.89 -2.95
N ASN A 115 5.02 10.65 -3.21
CA ASN A 115 5.04 11.68 -4.25
C ASN A 115 4.76 11.07 -5.63
N TYR A 116 5.42 9.96 -5.97
CA TYR A 116 5.14 9.22 -7.20
C TYR A 116 3.67 8.77 -7.29
N LEU A 117 3.10 8.25 -6.20
CA LEU A 117 1.71 7.77 -6.19
C LEU A 117 0.71 8.92 -6.27
N ASN A 118 1.04 10.13 -5.80
CA ASN A 118 0.19 11.31 -5.91
C ASN A 118 0.37 12.08 -7.21
N ASP A 119 1.46 11.85 -7.94
CA ASP A 119 1.74 12.46 -9.23
C ASP A 119 0.61 12.16 -10.23
N PRO A 120 -0.10 13.18 -10.75
CA PRO A 120 -1.20 13.01 -11.70
C PRO A 120 -0.80 12.34 -13.01
N GLU A 121 0.44 12.55 -13.47
CA GLU A 121 0.95 12.07 -14.75
C GLU A 121 1.59 10.68 -14.64
N LEU A 122 2.10 10.32 -13.45
CA LEU A 122 2.85 9.09 -13.25
C LEU A 122 2.07 7.99 -12.52
N GLY A 123 1.67 8.22 -11.26
CA GLY A 123 1.22 7.15 -10.37
C GLY A 123 -0.23 7.21 -9.96
N ARG A 124 -0.82 8.40 -9.90
CA ARG A 124 -2.17 8.60 -9.32
C ARG A 124 -3.24 7.86 -10.07
N GLU A 125 -3.28 8.04 -11.39
CA GLU A 125 -4.30 7.42 -12.23
C GLU A 125 -4.20 5.88 -12.17
N GLN A 126 -2.97 5.34 -12.21
CA GLN A 126 -2.73 3.90 -12.12
C GLN A 126 -3.18 3.30 -10.79
N PHE A 127 -2.91 4.01 -9.69
CA PHE A 127 -3.34 3.59 -8.36
C PHE A 127 -4.88 3.56 -8.25
N LEU A 128 -5.55 4.62 -8.71
CA LEU A 128 -7.01 4.69 -8.69
C LEU A 128 -7.66 3.66 -9.63
N ASN A 129 -7.06 3.44 -10.81
CA ASN A 129 -7.47 2.41 -11.76
C ASN A 129 -7.31 1.00 -11.17
N THR A 130 -6.30 0.78 -10.33
CA THR A 130 -6.13 -0.49 -9.59
C THR A 130 -7.28 -0.69 -8.61
N ARG A 131 -7.61 0.31 -7.78
CA ARG A 131 -8.77 0.26 -6.87
C ARG A 131 -10.06 -0.05 -7.62
N GLN A 132 -10.30 0.63 -8.74
CA GLN A 132 -11.52 0.45 -9.53
C GLN A 132 -11.58 -0.94 -10.18
N ARG A 133 -10.45 -1.51 -10.59
CA ARG A 133 -10.38 -2.89 -11.09
C ARG A 133 -10.70 -3.91 -10.01
N VAL A 134 -10.14 -3.75 -8.82
CA VAL A 134 -10.48 -4.62 -7.68
C VAL A 134 -11.98 -4.53 -7.39
N ARG A 135 -12.54 -3.33 -7.28
CA ARG A 135 -14.00 -3.12 -7.11
C ARG A 135 -14.82 -3.83 -8.18
N THR A 136 -14.38 -3.76 -9.44
CA THR A 136 -15.05 -4.43 -10.57
C THR A 136 -15.03 -5.95 -10.42
N GLN A 137 -13.87 -6.53 -10.08
CA GLN A 137 -13.77 -7.98 -9.86
C GLN A 137 -14.55 -8.42 -8.63
N THR A 138 -14.55 -7.63 -7.56
CA THR A 138 -15.35 -7.92 -6.36
C THR A 138 -16.84 -7.98 -6.68
N ARG A 139 -17.37 -7.03 -7.48
CA ARG A 139 -18.77 -7.09 -7.94
C ARG A 139 -19.08 -8.34 -8.75
N LEU A 140 -18.16 -8.74 -9.64
CA LEU A 140 -18.33 -9.97 -10.43
C LEU A 140 -18.34 -11.22 -9.53
N ILE A 141 -17.52 -11.25 -8.49
CA ILE A 141 -17.55 -12.34 -7.50
C ILE A 141 -18.90 -12.34 -6.78
N GLU A 142 -19.32 -11.20 -6.24
CA GLU A 142 -20.63 -11.05 -5.56
C GLU A 142 -21.82 -11.48 -6.44
N SER A 143 -21.82 -11.10 -7.72
CA SER A 143 -22.93 -11.41 -8.63
C SER A 143 -23.03 -12.90 -8.98
N ASN A 144 -21.92 -13.64 -8.86
CA ASN A 144 -21.87 -15.07 -9.21
C ASN A 144 -21.82 -15.98 -7.98
N MET A 145 -21.72 -15.41 -6.77
CA MET A 145 -21.58 -16.15 -5.53
C MET A 145 -22.48 -15.56 -4.44
N PRO A 146 -23.65 -16.17 -4.18
CA PRO A 146 -24.60 -15.68 -3.17
C PRO A 146 -24.00 -15.54 -1.76
N ASP A 147 -23.03 -16.38 -1.42
CA ASP A 147 -22.28 -16.40 -0.16
C ASP A 147 -21.08 -15.45 -0.11
N ALA A 148 -20.87 -14.64 -1.16
CA ALA A 148 -19.93 -13.52 -1.17
C ALA A 148 -20.63 -12.17 -0.93
N GLY A 149 -21.89 -12.16 -0.51
CA GLY A 149 -22.67 -10.92 -0.40
C GLY A 149 -22.00 -9.83 0.46
N ARG A 150 -22.08 -8.57 0.01
CA ARG A 150 -21.49 -7.39 0.67
C ARG A 150 -19.96 -7.34 0.70
N LEU A 151 -19.27 -8.26 0.01
CA LEU A 151 -17.81 -8.23 -0.16
C LEU A 151 -17.30 -6.91 -0.75
N LEU A 152 -18.01 -6.25 -1.68
CA LEU A 152 -17.61 -4.94 -2.21
C LEU A 152 -17.69 -3.86 -1.13
N ALA A 153 -18.82 -3.80 -0.44
CA ALA A 153 -19.03 -2.79 0.60
C ALA A 153 -18.02 -2.95 1.74
N PHE A 154 -17.69 -4.19 2.10
CA PHE A 154 -16.61 -4.48 3.04
C PHE A 154 -15.25 -4.11 2.48
N PHE A 155 -14.95 -4.48 1.23
CA PHE A 155 -13.68 -4.16 0.58
C PHE A 155 -13.43 -2.65 0.56
N ASP A 156 -14.45 -1.83 0.31
CA ASP A 156 -14.29 -0.37 0.32
C ASP A 156 -13.84 0.16 1.68
N LYS A 157 -14.42 -0.38 2.76
CA LYS A 157 -14.03 -0.05 4.13
C LYS A 157 -12.67 -0.58 4.49
N PHE A 158 -12.38 -1.83 4.13
CA PHE A 158 -11.07 -2.42 4.29
C PHE A 158 -9.99 -1.62 3.54
N TRP A 159 -10.23 -1.21 2.29
CA TRP A 159 -9.27 -0.46 1.49
C TRP A 159 -8.95 0.89 2.12
N GLU A 160 -9.99 1.64 2.53
CA GLU A 160 -9.81 2.93 3.21
C GLU A 160 -9.02 2.78 4.52
N ASP A 161 -9.36 1.77 5.31
CA ASP A 161 -8.68 1.46 6.57
C ASP A 161 -7.23 1.03 6.35
N TYR A 162 -7.00 0.05 5.47
CA TYR A 162 -5.70 -0.49 5.11
C TYR A 162 -4.73 0.60 4.66
N LEU A 163 -5.17 1.49 3.76
CA LEU A 163 -4.35 2.61 3.31
C LEU A 163 -4.04 3.58 4.46
N THR A 164 -5.02 3.89 5.30
CA THR A 164 -4.83 4.81 6.44
C THR A 164 -3.87 4.23 7.48
N THR A 165 -3.95 2.92 7.74
CA THR A 165 -2.99 2.23 8.61
C THR A 165 -1.57 2.34 8.05
N ILE A 166 -1.38 2.08 6.75
CA ILE A 166 -0.05 2.19 6.11
C ILE A 166 0.46 3.64 6.15
N GLU A 167 -0.40 4.63 5.88
CA GLU A 167 -0.03 6.05 5.98
C GLU A 167 0.47 6.39 7.38
N ASN A 168 -0.28 6.00 8.42
CA ASN A 168 0.08 6.29 9.81
C ASN A 168 1.35 5.57 10.24
N GLU A 169 1.54 4.31 9.85
CA GLU A 169 2.76 3.55 10.10
C GLU A 169 3.97 4.20 9.39
N ALA A 170 3.81 4.60 8.13
CA ALA A 170 4.88 5.25 7.36
C ALA A 170 5.22 6.64 7.90
N GLU A 171 4.23 7.45 8.26
CA GLU A 171 4.40 8.76 8.89
C GLU A 171 5.12 8.64 10.23
N THR A 172 4.69 7.70 11.09
CA THR A 172 5.35 7.46 12.38
C THR A 172 6.80 7.07 12.19
N TRP A 173 7.07 6.10 11.30
CA TRP A 173 8.43 5.66 11.00
C TRP A 173 9.29 6.81 10.44
N LEU A 174 8.78 7.61 9.51
CA LEU A 174 9.49 8.75 8.94
C LEU A 174 9.88 9.79 10.00
N ILE A 175 8.95 10.12 10.90
CA ILE A 175 9.20 11.07 12.00
C ILE A 175 10.29 10.52 12.93
N GLU A 176 10.23 9.23 13.27
CA GLU A 176 11.26 8.57 14.09
C GLU A 176 12.64 8.60 13.42
N GLN A 177 12.72 8.31 12.11
CA GLN A 177 13.99 8.34 11.38
C GLN A 177 14.55 9.76 11.25
N ILE A 178 13.70 10.76 11.00
CA ILE A 178 14.12 12.17 10.98
C ILE A 178 14.65 12.59 12.35
N GLY A 179 13.94 12.24 13.43
CA GLY A 179 14.39 12.51 14.80
C GLY A 179 15.73 11.86 15.11
N TYR A 180 15.87 10.57 14.79
CA TYR A 180 17.12 9.83 14.97
C TYR A 180 18.29 10.45 14.20
N ALA A 181 18.08 10.81 12.93
CA ALA A 181 19.10 11.45 12.11
C ALA A 181 19.50 12.83 12.66
N ARG A 182 18.55 13.62 13.18
CA ARG A 182 18.85 14.91 13.83
C ARG A 182 19.74 14.71 15.04
N GLU A 183 19.38 13.81 15.94
CA GLU A 183 20.17 13.52 17.15
C GLU A 183 21.61 13.13 16.77
N LEU A 184 21.77 12.22 15.80
CA LEU A 184 23.08 11.80 15.33
C LEU A 184 23.91 12.98 14.78
N PHE A 185 23.34 13.80 13.90
CA PHE A 185 24.05 14.95 13.32
C PHE A 185 24.29 16.10 14.30
N GLU A 186 23.46 16.22 15.34
CA GLU A 186 23.66 17.17 16.43
C GLU A 186 24.84 16.79 17.33
N GLU A 187 25.16 15.51 17.44
CA GLU A 187 26.30 15.01 18.23
C GLU A 187 27.63 15.01 17.45
N ILE A 188 27.60 14.89 16.13
CA ILE A 188 28.83 14.79 15.32
C ILE A 188 29.67 16.07 15.41
N ARG A 189 30.93 15.90 15.83
CA ARG A 189 31.97 16.94 15.83
C ARG A 189 33.25 16.40 15.23
N ASP A 190 34.01 17.27 14.57
CA ASP A 190 35.38 16.98 14.14
C ASP A 190 36.34 16.96 15.37
N PRO A 191 37.61 16.54 15.21
CA PRO A 191 38.58 16.54 16.31
C PRO A 191 38.84 17.92 16.95
N ASN A 192 38.46 19.01 16.29
CA ASN A 192 38.59 20.37 16.78
C ASN A 192 37.30 20.88 17.46
N GLY A 193 36.26 20.05 17.56
CA GLY A 193 34.97 20.41 18.13
C GLY A 193 34.04 21.18 17.18
N ASN A 194 34.37 21.28 15.90
CA ASN A 194 33.52 21.93 14.89
C ASN A 194 32.49 20.94 14.32
N ARG A 195 31.37 21.47 13.81
CA ARG A 195 30.42 20.66 13.06
C ARG A 195 30.95 20.39 11.63
N PRO A 196 30.60 19.26 10.99
CA PRO A 196 30.93 19.01 9.59
C PRO A 196 30.37 20.09 8.66
N ASP A 197 31.03 20.33 7.52
CA ASP A 197 30.55 21.28 6.50
C ASP A 197 29.14 20.93 5.97
N SER A 198 28.82 19.63 5.93
CA SER A 198 27.51 19.13 5.52
C SER A 198 26.40 19.37 6.54
N TYR A 199 26.72 19.79 7.78
CA TYR A 199 25.76 19.86 8.88
C TYR A 199 24.52 20.68 8.53
N ARG A 200 24.71 21.91 8.04
CA ARG A 200 23.57 22.79 7.67
C ARG A 200 22.71 22.16 6.59
N PHE A 201 23.34 21.67 5.53
CA PHE A 201 22.64 21.03 4.42
C PHE A 201 21.78 19.83 4.87
N VAL A 202 22.32 18.98 5.76
CA VAL A 202 21.60 17.83 6.30
C VAL A 202 20.42 18.28 7.18
N MET A 203 20.63 19.24 8.09
CA MET A 203 19.55 19.74 8.94
C MET A 203 18.43 20.41 8.13
N ASP A 204 18.79 21.22 7.13
CA ASP A 204 17.82 21.86 6.24
C ASP A 204 17.02 20.81 5.45
N THR A 205 17.67 19.72 5.02
CA THR A 205 17.00 18.60 4.34
C THR A 205 16.02 17.88 5.28
N LEU A 206 16.43 17.65 6.54
CA LEU A 206 15.58 17.04 7.56
C LEU A 206 14.39 17.93 7.93
N ASP A 207 14.57 19.25 7.94
CA ASP A 207 13.50 20.24 8.14
C ASP A 207 12.51 20.19 6.98
N ASP A 208 13.01 20.14 5.74
CA ASP A 208 12.16 20.03 4.55
C ASP A 208 11.35 18.73 4.52
N MET A 209 11.98 17.60 4.86
CA MET A 209 11.29 16.30 4.94
C MET A 209 10.20 16.30 6.01
N GLN A 210 10.47 16.85 7.20
CA GLN A 210 9.46 16.97 8.26
C GLN A 210 8.29 17.84 7.79
N ARG A 211 8.58 18.99 7.16
CA ARG A 211 7.57 19.88 6.61
C ARG A 211 6.69 19.17 5.55
N GLN A 212 7.29 18.39 4.66
CA GLN A 212 6.54 17.60 3.67
C GLN A 212 5.58 16.61 4.35
N ILE A 213 6.02 15.92 5.42
CA ILE A 213 5.18 15.00 6.19
C ILE A 213 4.00 15.75 6.81
N ASP A 214 4.27 16.87 7.47
CA ASP A 214 3.26 17.71 8.12
C ASP A 214 2.23 18.27 7.11
N GLU A 215 2.68 18.55 5.89
CA GLU A 215 1.84 18.97 4.75
C GLU A 215 1.07 17.80 4.10
N GLY A 216 1.26 16.57 4.56
CA GLY A 216 0.54 15.38 4.11
C GLY A 216 1.17 14.65 2.93
N ALA A 217 2.47 14.82 2.69
CA ALA A 217 3.18 14.10 1.62
C ALA A 217 3.15 12.57 1.80
N ALA A 218 2.96 12.06 3.02
CA ALA A 218 2.86 10.63 3.32
C ALA A 218 1.42 10.06 3.21
N ARG A 219 0.59 10.63 2.33
CA ARG A 219 -0.81 10.19 2.12
C ARG A 219 -0.99 9.55 0.75
N PHE A 220 -1.82 8.51 0.64
CA PHE A 220 -2.20 7.94 -0.65
C PHE A 220 -3.21 8.83 -1.38
N PRO A 221 -3.21 8.80 -2.72
CA PRO A 221 -4.23 9.49 -3.50
C PRO A 221 -5.61 8.92 -3.17
N ARG A 222 -6.51 9.81 -2.73
CA ARG A 222 -7.93 9.49 -2.55
C ARG A 222 -8.68 9.83 -3.85
N GLY A 223 -9.44 8.88 -4.38
CA GLY A 223 -10.37 9.13 -5.49
C GLY A 223 -11.64 9.78 -4.94
N GLN A 224 -12.18 10.77 -5.65
CA GLN A 224 -13.53 11.29 -5.38
C GLN A 224 -14.60 10.26 -5.74
#